data_AF-A0A1G5WVB3-F1
#
_entry.id   AF-A0A1G5WVB3-F1
#
_cell.length_a   1.000
_cell.length_b   1.000
_cell.length_c   1.000
_cell.angle_alpha   90.00
_cell.angle_beta   90.00
_cell.angle_gamma   90.00
#
_symmetry.space_group_name_H-M   'P 1'
#
loop_
_entity.id
_entity.type
_entity.pdbx_description
1 polymer ?
#
loop_
_entity_poly.entity_id
_entity_poly.type
_entity_poly.pdbx_seq_one_letter_code
_entity_poly.pdbx_strand_id
1 'polypeptide(L)'
;MFVELRLLTALLGITQAGSAIFPAGVVYSNWTDESEEAKVCEIILDVSNPPSREVVKFIALAGYNKFDGTVLAGFLMAAADLTANSKYQIVRISDAAFSARTFSSLGHLDYEVYDDGTVMATTQDSHLAMAFINAVFSGTYELRFARSDSDTEMQTYKIASAPGESVVGNFTQCLDHLAIESNRLRSCASTKGSPLPEGGGSGLSITMGQGGQPIAHPRRGRTWADHK
;
A
#
# COMPACT_ATOMS: atom_id res chain seq x y z
N MET A 1 3.25 -54.50 -36.21
CA MET A 1 4.01 -53.26 -35.96
C MET A 1 2.98 -52.16 -35.75
N PHE A 2 2.63 -51.90 -34.48
CA PHE A 2 1.62 -50.89 -34.11
C PHE A 2 2.34 -49.79 -33.33
N VAL A 3 2.27 -48.56 -33.85
CA VAL A 3 2.84 -47.37 -33.21
C VAL A 3 1.74 -46.80 -32.32
N GLU A 4 1.89 -46.91 -30.99
CA GLU A 4 1.04 -46.19 -30.04
C GLU A 4 1.43 -44.70 -30.06
N LEU A 5 0.56 -43.87 -30.62
CA LEU A 5 0.61 -42.43 -30.48
C LEU A 5 -0.08 -42.06 -29.16
N ARG A 6 0.69 -41.88 -28.09
CA ARG A 6 0.17 -41.36 -26.82
C ARG A 6 -0.06 -39.85 -26.94
N LEU A 7 -1.32 -39.47 -27.09
CA LEU A 7 -1.78 -38.10 -26.96
C LEU A 7 -1.61 -37.66 -25.50
N LEU A 8 -0.64 -36.77 -25.23
CA LEU A 8 -0.56 -36.02 -23.99
C LEU A 8 -1.63 -34.93 -24.02
N THR A 9 -2.78 -35.17 -23.40
CA THR A 9 -3.74 -34.11 -23.06
C THR A 9 -3.13 -33.25 -21.97
N ALA A 10 -2.49 -32.15 -22.35
CA ALA A 10 -2.19 -31.06 -21.45
C ALA A 10 -3.51 -30.40 -21.03
N LEU A 11 -3.95 -30.67 -19.81
CA LEU A 11 -4.96 -29.86 -19.12
C LEU A 11 -4.32 -28.50 -18.81
N LEU A 12 -4.39 -27.58 -19.79
CA LEU A 12 -4.34 -26.15 -19.49
C LEU A 12 -5.60 -25.85 -18.69
N GLY A 13 -5.46 -25.82 -17.37
CA GLY A 13 -6.47 -25.27 -16.47
C GLY A 13 -6.72 -23.83 -16.91
N ILE A 14 -7.83 -23.61 -17.60
CA ILE A 14 -8.37 -22.27 -17.82
C ILE A 14 -8.84 -21.83 -16.43
N THR A 15 -7.99 -21.13 -15.68
CA THR A 15 -8.46 -20.22 -14.64
C THR A 15 -9.30 -19.19 -15.40
N GLN A 16 -10.61 -19.45 -15.45
CA GLN A 16 -11.59 -18.49 -15.93
C GLN A 16 -11.27 -17.21 -15.18
N ALA A 17 -10.89 -16.14 -15.88
CA ALA A 17 -10.53 -14.85 -15.31
C ALA A 17 -11.80 -14.04 -15.10
N GLY A 18 -12.02 -13.55 -13.88
CA GLY A 18 -13.15 -12.73 -13.50
C GLY A 18 -13.18 -11.55 -14.45
N SER A 19 -14.30 -11.34 -15.12
CA SER A 19 -14.41 -10.28 -16.12
C SER A 19 -14.00 -8.95 -15.50
N ALA A 20 -12.99 -8.29 -16.07
CA ALA A 20 -12.54 -7.00 -15.59
C ALA A 20 -13.66 -5.96 -15.65
N ILE A 21 -13.80 -5.20 -14.57
CA ILE A 21 -14.83 -4.18 -14.38
C ILE A 21 -14.24 -2.82 -14.75
N PHE A 22 -14.89 -2.11 -15.66
CA PHE A 22 -14.64 -0.70 -15.91
C PHE A 22 -15.64 0.11 -15.09
N PRO A 23 -15.23 0.77 -13.99
CA PRO A 23 -16.14 1.45 -13.10
C PRO A 23 -16.78 2.66 -13.77
N ALA A 24 -18.07 2.87 -13.50
CA ALA A 24 -18.79 4.05 -13.97
C ALA A 24 -18.47 5.31 -13.16
N GLY A 25 -18.05 5.17 -11.88
CA GLY A 25 -17.69 6.28 -11.01
C GLY A 25 -16.29 6.08 -10.41
N VAL A 26 -15.43 7.07 -10.62
CA VAL A 26 -14.06 7.14 -10.07
C VAL A 26 -13.86 8.55 -9.56
N VAL A 27 -13.64 8.71 -8.25
CA VAL A 27 -13.46 10.02 -7.61
C VAL A 27 -12.15 10.01 -6.84
N TYR A 28 -11.30 10.99 -7.13
CA TYR A 28 -10.06 11.22 -6.40
C TYR A 28 -10.21 12.35 -5.39
N SER A 29 -9.60 12.18 -4.22
CA SER A 29 -9.39 13.22 -3.22
C SER A 29 -8.00 13.06 -2.60
N ASN A 30 -7.58 14.02 -1.79
CA ASN A 30 -6.32 13.98 -1.07
C ASN A 30 -6.53 14.19 0.43
N TRP A 31 -5.66 13.61 1.23
CA TRP A 31 -5.63 13.80 2.68
C TRP A 31 -4.19 13.87 3.17
N THR A 32 -4.00 14.45 4.34
CA THR A 32 -2.73 14.42 5.05
C THR A 32 -3.01 14.05 6.48
N ASP A 33 -2.41 12.95 6.92
CA ASP A 33 -2.51 12.49 8.29
C ASP A 33 -1.17 12.70 9.00
N GLU A 34 -1.25 13.23 10.22
CA GLU A 34 -0.09 13.48 11.05
C GLU A 34 -0.35 12.96 12.46
N SER A 35 0.38 11.90 12.82
CA SER A 35 0.41 11.36 14.17
C SER A 35 1.70 11.76 14.90
N GLU A 36 1.82 11.35 16.17
CA GLU A 36 3.09 11.51 16.91
C GLU A 36 4.24 10.73 16.25
N GLU A 37 3.91 9.64 15.56
CA GLU A 37 4.85 8.62 15.10
C GLU A 37 5.17 8.74 13.61
N ALA A 38 4.22 9.26 12.81
CA ALA A 38 4.34 9.31 11.37
C ALA A 38 3.63 10.54 10.79
N LYS A 39 4.05 10.91 9.59
CA LYS A 39 3.32 11.85 8.75
C LYS A 39 3.16 11.24 7.37
N VAL A 40 1.92 11.21 6.88
CA VAL A 40 1.55 10.46 5.69
C VAL A 40 0.69 11.34 4.77
N CYS A 41 1.08 11.38 3.51
CA CYS A 41 0.34 11.98 2.41
C CYS A 41 -0.49 10.89 1.73
N GLU A 42 -1.74 11.18 1.39
CA GLU A 42 -2.67 10.19 0.85
C GLU A 42 -3.39 10.73 -0.39
N ILE A 43 -3.49 9.88 -1.42
CA ILE A 43 -4.45 10.01 -2.51
C ILE A 43 -5.50 8.94 -2.29
N ILE A 44 -6.74 9.39 -2.10
CA ILE A 44 -7.89 8.52 -1.89
C ILE A 44 -8.62 8.40 -3.22
N LEU A 45 -8.88 7.17 -3.64
CA LEU A 45 -9.69 6.81 -4.79
C LEU A 45 -10.93 6.08 -4.31
N ASP A 46 -12.11 6.66 -4.53
CA ASP A 46 -13.39 5.99 -4.37
C ASP A 46 -13.89 5.50 -5.74
N VAL A 47 -14.16 4.20 -5.83
CA VAL A 47 -14.60 3.51 -7.04
C VAL A 47 -16.01 2.96 -6.81
N SER A 48 -16.89 3.19 -7.77
CA SER A 48 -18.26 2.66 -7.77
C SER A 48 -18.66 2.18 -9.16
N ASN A 49 -19.49 1.15 -9.23
CA ASN A 49 -19.95 0.58 -10.50
C ASN A 49 -21.44 0.20 -10.52
N PRO A 50 -22.37 1.17 -10.55
CA PRO A 50 -23.79 0.88 -10.73
C PRO A 50 -24.06 0.00 -11.98
N PRO A 51 -24.96 -0.99 -11.92
CA PRO A 51 -25.91 -1.28 -10.83
C PRO A 51 -25.33 -2.12 -9.68
N SER A 52 -24.05 -2.49 -9.72
CA SER A 52 -23.39 -3.12 -8.56
C SER A 52 -23.49 -2.17 -7.37
N ARG A 53 -23.81 -2.75 -6.22
CA ARG A 53 -23.84 -2.03 -4.94
C ARG A 53 -22.47 -2.03 -4.25
N GLU A 54 -21.45 -2.60 -4.88
CA GLU A 54 -20.10 -2.58 -4.37
C GLU A 54 -19.45 -1.22 -4.59
N VAL A 55 -18.74 -0.76 -3.56
CA VAL A 55 -17.77 0.32 -3.63
C VAL A 55 -16.41 -0.19 -3.17
N VAL A 56 -15.37 0.34 -3.79
CA VAL A 56 -13.98 0.06 -3.41
C VAL A 56 -13.35 1.41 -3.11
N LYS A 57 -12.64 1.52 -1.99
CA LYS A 57 -11.68 2.63 -1.81
C LYS A 57 -10.27 2.11 -1.73
N PHE A 58 -9.43 2.83 -2.44
CA PHE A 58 -8.01 2.59 -2.57
C PHE A 58 -7.31 3.86 -2.13
N ILE A 59 -6.41 3.74 -1.16
CA ILE A 59 -5.66 4.86 -0.61
C ILE A 59 -4.21 4.62 -0.96
N ALA A 60 -3.68 5.35 -1.94
CA ALA A 60 -2.25 5.40 -2.18
C ALA A 60 -1.62 6.33 -1.14
N LEU A 61 -0.64 5.83 -0.42
CA LEU A 61 0.00 6.54 0.68
C LEU A 61 1.51 6.61 0.51
N ALA A 62 2.08 7.70 1.00
CA ALA A 62 3.52 7.85 1.15
C ALA A 62 3.80 8.72 2.37
N GLY A 63 4.77 8.31 3.19
CA GLY A 63 5.03 8.90 4.48
C GLY A 63 6.43 8.63 4.98
N TYR A 64 6.72 9.14 6.18
CA TYR A 64 7.91 8.73 6.92
C TYR A 64 7.60 8.53 8.40
N ASN A 65 8.38 7.66 9.03
CA ASN A 65 8.40 7.50 10.48
C ASN A 65 9.24 8.62 11.11
N LYS A 66 8.65 9.37 12.03
CA LYS A 66 9.28 10.53 12.68
C LYS A 66 10.44 10.16 13.61
N PHE A 67 10.54 8.91 14.06
CA PHE A 67 11.59 8.46 14.97
C PHE A 67 12.92 8.16 14.27
N ASP A 68 12.87 7.50 13.11
CA ASP A 68 14.04 7.01 12.39
C ASP A 68 14.18 7.61 10.98
N GLY A 69 13.17 8.35 10.51
CA GLY A 69 13.12 8.93 9.18
C GLY A 69 12.89 7.89 8.07
N THR A 70 12.48 6.67 8.40
CA THR A 70 12.23 5.61 7.41
C THR A 70 11.05 5.98 6.53
N VAL A 71 11.21 5.91 5.21
CA VAL A 71 10.16 6.20 4.24
C VAL A 71 9.28 4.97 4.08
N LEU A 72 7.96 5.20 3.98
CA LEU A 72 6.97 4.16 3.74
C LEU A 72 6.09 4.60 2.57
N ALA A 73 5.87 3.74 1.58
CA ALA A 73 4.88 3.99 0.53
C ALA A 73 4.14 2.72 0.17
N GLY A 74 2.92 2.86 -0.34
CA GLY A 74 2.10 1.73 -0.74
C GLY A 74 0.63 2.07 -0.77
N PHE A 75 -0.23 1.10 -0.44
CA PHE A 75 -1.67 1.32 -0.43
C PHE A 75 -2.40 0.68 0.74
N LEU A 76 -3.58 1.22 1.03
CA LEU A 76 -4.67 0.51 1.69
C LEU A 76 -5.79 0.27 0.69
N MET A 77 -6.46 -0.87 0.79
CA MET A 77 -7.62 -1.21 -0.01
C MET A 77 -8.70 -1.81 0.89
N ALA A 78 -9.94 -1.35 0.72
CA ALA A 78 -11.10 -2.03 1.28
C ALA A 78 -12.29 -1.93 0.34
N ALA A 79 -13.22 -2.85 0.52
CA ALA A 79 -14.47 -2.92 -0.22
C ALA A 79 -15.66 -2.82 0.74
N ALA A 80 -16.77 -2.30 0.25
CA ALA A 80 -18.01 -2.25 0.99
C ALA A 80 -19.21 -2.44 0.06
N ASP A 81 -20.28 -3.03 0.58
CA ASP A 81 -21.56 -3.13 -0.09
C ASP A 81 -22.50 -2.03 0.39
N LEU A 82 -23.17 -1.37 -0.55
CA LEU A 82 -24.26 -0.45 -0.29
C LEU A 82 -25.52 -1.26 0.01
N THR A 83 -26.00 -1.17 1.23
CA THR A 83 -27.25 -1.83 1.64
C THR A 83 -28.47 -1.16 0.99
N ALA A 84 -29.64 -1.81 1.07
CA ALA A 84 -30.90 -1.25 0.57
C ALA A 84 -31.27 0.11 1.19
N ASN A 85 -30.75 0.41 2.38
CA ASN A 85 -30.96 1.68 3.09
C ASN A 85 -29.83 2.70 2.85
N SER A 86 -29.05 2.53 1.78
CA SER A 86 -27.94 3.40 1.40
C SER A 86 -26.84 3.53 2.47
N LYS A 87 -26.67 2.51 3.32
CA LYS A 87 -25.56 2.43 4.28
C LYS A 87 -24.47 1.51 3.75
N TYR A 88 -23.21 1.90 3.95
CA TYR A 88 -22.06 1.05 3.64
C TYR A 88 -21.85 -0.02 4.70
N GLN A 89 -21.78 -1.27 4.26
CA GLN A 89 -21.35 -2.42 5.05
C GLN A 89 -20.00 -2.88 4.53
N ILE A 90 -18.97 -2.79 5.37
CA ILE A 90 -17.60 -3.21 4.99
C ILE A 90 -17.61 -4.71 4.68
N VAL A 91 -17.01 -5.07 3.56
CA VAL A 91 -16.79 -6.45 3.13
C VAL A 91 -15.37 -6.82 3.52
N ARG A 92 -15.20 -8.00 4.12
CA ARG A 92 -13.87 -8.50 4.43
C ARG A 92 -13.17 -8.97 3.17
N ILE A 93 -12.08 -8.32 2.78
CA ILE A 93 -11.23 -8.80 1.69
C ILE A 93 -10.04 -9.55 2.27
N SER A 94 -9.66 -10.68 1.65
CA SER A 94 -8.58 -11.55 2.10
C SER A 94 -7.27 -11.32 1.34
N ASP A 95 -7.36 -10.69 0.18
CA ASP A 95 -6.22 -10.40 -0.68
C ASP A 95 -6.49 -9.13 -1.50
N ALA A 96 -5.42 -8.42 -1.87
CA ALA A 96 -5.48 -7.25 -2.75
C ALA A 96 -4.21 -7.13 -3.60
N ALA A 97 -4.33 -6.56 -4.80
CA ALA A 97 -3.18 -6.26 -5.63
C ALA A 97 -3.39 -4.99 -6.46
N PHE A 98 -2.29 -4.28 -6.68
CA PHE A 98 -2.17 -3.18 -7.60
C PHE A 98 -1.28 -3.59 -8.78
N SER A 99 -1.73 -3.34 -10.00
CA SER A 99 -0.96 -3.63 -11.20
C SER A 99 -1.07 -2.50 -12.21
N ALA A 100 0.05 -1.98 -12.66
CA ALA A 100 0.17 -1.01 -13.74
C ALA A 100 1.22 -1.50 -14.73
N ARG A 101 1.30 -0.85 -15.89
CA ARG A 101 2.32 -1.19 -16.89
C ARG A 101 3.75 -1.08 -16.35
N THR A 102 3.99 -0.13 -15.43
CA THR A 102 5.32 0.21 -14.91
C THR A 102 5.60 -0.36 -13.52
N PHE A 103 4.61 -0.97 -12.85
CA PHE A 103 4.76 -1.42 -11.47
C PHE A 103 3.70 -2.48 -11.14
N SER A 104 4.10 -3.50 -10.38
CA SER A 104 3.17 -4.45 -9.76
C SER A 104 3.47 -4.53 -8.27
N SER A 105 2.45 -4.61 -7.42
CA SER A 105 2.64 -4.75 -5.98
C SER A 105 3.05 -6.16 -5.56
N LEU A 106 2.66 -7.18 -6.31
CA LEU A 106 2.91 -8.58 -5.98
C LEU A 106 4.42 -8.87 -6.00
N GLY A 107 4.93 -9.41 -4.90
CA GLY A 107 6.37 -9.70 -4.72
C GLY A 107 7.25 -8.46 -4.47
N HIS A 108 6.67 -7.27 -4.41
CA HIS A 108 7.39 -6.01 -4.24
C HIS A 108 6.98 -5.23 -2.98
N LEU A 109 5.75 -5.43 -2.50
CA LEU A 109 5.24 -4.84 -1.27
C LEU A 109 5.06 -5.90 -0.19
N ASP A 110 5.24 -5.50 1.06
CA ASP A 110 4.91 -6.26 2.27
C ASP A 110 3.42 -6.10 2.59
N TYR A 111 2.71 -7.22 2.68
CA TYR A 111 1.25 -7.27 2.83
C TYR A 111 0.81 -7.55 4.27
N GLU A 112 -0.24 -6.86 4.70
CA GLU A 112 -0.90 -7.02 5.99
C GLU A 112 -2.43 -6.94 5.80
N VAL A 113 -3.18 -7.80 6.49
CA VAL A 113 -4.65 -7.81 6.46
C VAL A 113 -5.16 -7.45 7.85
N TYR A 114 -6.00 -6.43 7.95
CA TYR A 114 -6.58 -5.97 9.22
C TYR A 114 -7.90 -6.67 9.56
N ASP A 115 -8.27 -6.65 10.84
CA ASP A 115 -9.48 -7.30 11.37
C ASP A 115 -10.79 -6.79 10.77
N ASP A 116 -10.80 -5.54 10.31
CA ASP A 116 -11.93 -4.92 9.62
C ASP A 116 -12.06 -5.38 8.17
N GLY A 117 -11.06 -6.10 7.65
CA GLY A 117 -10.99 -6.57 6.28
C GLY A 117 -10.30 -5.62 5.31
N THR A 118 -9.63 -4.57 5.79
CA THR A 118 -8.76 -3.74 4.97
C THR A 118 -7.44 -4.46 4.70
N VAL A 119 -6.95 -4.43 3.46
CA VAL A 119 -5.61 -4.92 3.10
C VAL A 119 -4.67 -3.74 2.91
N MET A 120 -3.50 -3.81 3.53
CA MET A 120 -2.42 -2.86 3.36
C MET A 120 -1.24 -3.54 2.69
N ALA A 121 -0.60 -2.85 1.76
CA ALA A 121 0.62 -3.31 1.11
C ALA A 121 1.61 -2.16 1.05
N THR A 122 2.82 -2.32 1.60
CA THR A 122 3.80 -1.22 1.68
C THR A 122 5.22 -1.64 1.39
N THR A 123 6.07 -0.66 1.08
CA THR A 123 7.51 -0.83 0.93
C THR A 123 8.25 0.31 1.60
N GLN A 124 9.46 0.01 2.05
CA GLN A 124 10.44 1.00 2.51
C GLN A 124 11.53 1.27 1.47
N ASP A 125 11.53 0.52 0.35
CA ASP A 125 12.44 0.75 -0.75
C ASP A 125 12.01 1.98 -1.54
N SER A 126 12.88 2.99 -1.59
CA SER A 126 12.58 4.27 -2.26
C SER A 126 12.37 4.15 -3.77
N HIS A 127 13.03 3.20 -4.43
CA HIS A 127 12.86 2.98 -5.87
C HIS A 127 11.49 2.37 -6.17
N LEU A 128 11.09 1.37 -5.38
CA LEU A 128 9.75 0.77 -5.49
C LEU A 128 8.66 1.77 -5.12
N ALA A 129 8.86 2.55 -4.06
CA ALA A 129 7.95 3.62 -3.66
C ALA A 129 7.70 4.62 -4.79
N MET A 130 8.76 5.13 -5.41
CA MET A 130 8.66 6.09 -6.52
C MET A 130 7.99 5.46 -7.75
N ALA A 131 8.31 4.21 -8.08
CA ALA A 131 7.67 3.49 -9.19
C ALA A 131 6.16 3.31 -8.97
N PHE A 132 5.76 2.96 -7.75
CA PHE A 132 4.35 2.86 -7.35
C PHE A 132 3.63 4.20 -7.44
N ILE A 133 4.18 5.27 -6.87
CA ILE A 133 3.56 6.62 -6.89
C ILE A 133 3.38 7.10 -8.33
N ASN A 134 4.40 6.95 -9.18
CA ASN A 134 4.33 7.31 -10.59
C ASN A 134 3.26 6.48 -11.34
N ALA A 135 3.10 5.21 -10.99
CA ALA A 135 2.04 4.37 -11.56
C ALA A 135 0.65 4.88 -11.17
N VAL A 136 0.44 5.31 -9.92
CA VAL A 136 -0.82 5.92 -9.47
C VAL A 136 -1.10 7.23 -10.23
N PHE A 137 -0.09 8.10 -10.37
CA PHE A 137 -0.24 9.36 -11.11
C PHE A 137 -0.58 9.17 -12.59
N SER A 138 -0.12 8.07 -13.19
CA SER A 138 -0.44 7.75 -14.59
C SER A 138 -1.93 7.49 -14.83
N GLY A 139 -2.69 7.12 -13.78
CA GLY A 139 -4.13 6.87 -13.87
C GLY A 139 -4.54 5.62 -14.64
N THR A 140 -3.58 4.78 -15.04
CA THR A 140 -3.84 3.57 -15.83
C THR A 140 -3.33 2.33 -15.10
N TYR A 141 -4.20 1.69 -14.33
CA TYR A 141 -3.86 0.55 -13.48
C TYR A 141 -5.08 -0.32 -13.16
N GLU A 142 -4.81 -1.50 -12.62
CA GLU A 142 -5.78 -2.48 -12.17
C GLU A 142 -5.70 -2.62 -10.65
N LEU A 143 -6.87 -2.57 -10.01
CA LEU A 143 -7.06 -2.91 -8.61
C LEU A 143 -7.72 -4.28 -8.55
N ARG A 144 -7.12 -5.21 -7.83
CA ARG A 144 -7.63 -6.57 -7.69
C ARG A 144 -7.84 -6.88 -6.21
N PHE A 145 -8.90 -7.60 -5.88
CA PHE A 145 -9.10 -8.10 -4.52
C PHE A 145 -9.95 -9.36 -4.51
N ALA A 146 -9.81 -10.16 -3.45
CA ALA A 146 -10.64 -11.32 -3.17
C ALA A 146 -11.49 -11.06 -1.93
N ARG A 147 -12.78 -11.36 -2.00
CA ARG A 147 -13.67 -11.32 -0.82
C ARG A 147 -13.47 -12.59 0.01
N SER A 148 -13.44 -12.46 1.34
CA SER A 148 -13.19 -13.59 2.25
C SER A 148 -14.34 -14.59 2.33
N ASP A 149 -15.56 -14.15 2.03
CA ASP A 149 -16.81 -14.91 2.14
C ASP A 149 -17.24 -15.54 0.80
N SER A 150 -16.41 -15.46 -0.23
CA SER A 150 -16.72 -15.95 -1.55
C SER A 150 -15.63 -16.86 -2.08
N ASP A 151 -16.01 -18.04 -2.56
CA ASP A 151 -15.14 -18.91 -3.39
C ASP A 151 -14.93 -18.33 -4.80
N THR A 152 -15.43 -17.11 -5.06
CA THR A 152 -15.23 -16.43 -6.33
C THR A 152 -13.80 -15.95 -6.50
N GLU A 153 -13.40 -15.91 -7.76
CA GLU A 153 -12.11 -15.44 -8.20
C GLU A 153 -11.90 -13.95 -7.91
N MET A 154 -10.64 -13.51 -7.87
CA MET A 154 -10.26 -12.11 -7.68
C MET A 154 -11.04 -11.17 -8.60
N GLN A 155 -11.76 -10.24 -7.99
CA GLN A 155 -12.43 -9.16 -8.69
C GLN A 155 -11.39 -8.15 -9.18
N THR A 156 -11.55 -7.65 -10.40
CA THR A 156 -10.57 -6.75 -11.03
C THR A 156 -11.26 -5.49 -11.51
N TYR A 157 -10.83 -4.33 -11.02
CA TYR A 157 -11.26 -3.00 -11.42
C TYR A 157 -10.18 -2.33 -12.28
N LYS A 158 -10.55 -1.86 -13.47
CA LYS A 158 -9.67 -1.14 -14.40
C LYS A 158 -9.85 0.37 -14.25
N ILE A 159 -8.85 1.03 -13.70
CA ILE A 159 -8.80 2.48 -13.59
C ILE A 159 -8.10 3.03 -14.83
N ALA A 160 -8.76 3.97 -15.49
CA ALA A 160 -8.31 4.60 -16.74
C ALA A 160 -8.39 6.13 -16.68
N SER A 161 -8.41 6.68 -15.48
CA SER A 161 -8.41 8.12 -15.21
C SER A 161 -7.34 8.46 -14.18
N ALA A 162 -6.53 9.46 -14.50
CA ALA A 162 -5.52 9.99 -13.59
C ALA A 162 -6.16 10.87 -12.50
N PRO A 163 -5.53 10.97 -11.32
CA PRO A 163 -5.89 12.00 -10.36
C PRO A 163 -5.78 13.39 -11.00
N GLY A 164 -6.68 14.31 -10.63
CA GLY A 164 -6.64 15.69 -11.14
C GLY A 164 -5.38 16.44 -10.67
N GLU A 165 -4.98 17.48 -11.40
CA GLU A 165 -3.77 18.26 -11.10
C GLU A 165 -3.74 18.79 -9.66
N SER A 166 -4.89 19.19 -9.11
CA SER A 166 -4.98 19.65 -7.71
C SER A 166 -4.67 18.54 -6.71
N VAL A 167 -5.13 17.31 -6.95
CA VAL A 167 -4.86 16.14 -6.10
C VAL A 167 -3.38 15.80 -6.15
N VAL A 168 -2.80 15.72 -7.35
CA VAL A 168 -1.36 15.45 -7.54
C VAL A 168 -0.50 16.55 -6.92
N GLY A 169 -0.86 17.82 -7.13
CA GLY A 169 -0.14 18.98 -6.59
C GLY A 169 -0.13 18.99 -5.07
N ASN A 170 -1.29 18.79 -4.44
CA ASN A 170 -1.40 18.74 -2.98
C ASN A 170 -0.59 17.57 -2.39
N PHE A 171 -0.65 16.40 -3.02
CA PHE A 171 0.11 15.24 -2.57
C PHE A 171 1.62 15.46 -2.70
N THR A 172 2.07 16.03 -3.81
CA THR A 172 3.49 16.34 -4.06
C THR A 172 4.00 17.39 -3.08
N GLN A 173 3.21 18.45 -2.83
CA GLN A 173 3.55 19.47 -1.83
C GLN A 173 3.68 18.86 -0.42
N CYS A 174 2.77 17.94 -0.07
CA CYS A 174 2.86 17.20 1.17
C CYS A 174 4.17 16.39 1.24
N LEU A 175 4.52 15.64 0.19
CA LEU A 175 5.77 14.89 0.10
C LEU A 175 7.02 15.77 0.22
N ASP A 176 7.03 16.95 -0.39
CA ASP A 176 8.14 17.89 -0.29
C ASP A 176 8.35 18.35 1.16
N HIS A 177 7.25 18.65 1.87
CA HIS A 177 7.31 18.97 3.29
C HIS A 177 7.82 17.78 4.12
N LEU A 178 7.40 16.55 3.80
CA LEU A 178 7.92 15.34 4.45
C LEU A 178 9.44 15.19 4.26
N ALA A 179 9.93 15.39 3.04
CA ALA A 179 11.34 15.23 2.71
C ALA A 179 12.22 16.21 3.48
N ILE A 180 11.78 17.47 3.65
CA ILE A 180 12.49 18.48 4.43
C ILE A 180 12.56 18.07 5.91
N GLU A 181 11.44 17.64 6.49
CA GLU A 181 11.37 17.24 7.91
C GLU A 181 12.18 15.97 8.19
N SER A 182 12.06 14.94 7.34
CA SER A 182 12.79 13.67 7.48
C SER A 182 14.31 13.88 7.41
N ASN A 183 14.80 14.68 6.45
CA ASN A 183 16.23 14.99 6.34
C ASN A 183 16.77 15.73 7.56
N ARG A 184 15.97 16.65 8.14
CA ARG A 184 16.34 17.34 9.38
C ARG A 184 16.48 16.36 10.54
N LEU A 185 15.54 15.44 10.70
CA LEU A 185 15.56 14.43 11.78
C LEU A 185 16.74 13.46 11.65
N ARG A 186 17.00 12.94 10.44
CA ARG A 186 18.18 12.09 10.17
C ARG A 186 19.49 12.81 10.49
N SER A 187 19.59 14.09 10.14
CA SER A 187 20.77 14.91 10.43
C SER A 187 20.98 15.11 11.94
N CYS A 188 19.89 15.34 12.70
CA CYS A 188 19.94 15.45 14.17
C CYS A 188 20.28 14.13 14.86
N ALA A 189 19.77 13.00 14.36
CA ALA A 189 20.11 11.68 14.88
C ALA A 189 21.60 11.34 14.63
N SER A 190 22.10 11.65 13.44
CA SER A 190 23.50 11.46 13.06
C SER A 190 24.46 12.29 13.92
N THR A 191 24.11 13.56 14.23
CA THR A 191 24.93 14.42 15.09
C THR A 191 24.94 14.04 16.57
N LYS A 192 23.88 13.37 17.07
CA LYS A 192 23.90 12.77 18.42
C LYS A 192 24.74 11.50 18.53
N GLY A 193 25.12 10.88 17.40
CA GLY A 193 25.92 9.65 17.34
C GLY A 193 27.43 9.86 17.19
N SER A 194 27.91 11.10 17.05
CA SER A 194 29.35 11.38 16.95
C SER A 194 29.96 11.57 18.34
N PRO A 195 30.84 10.67 18.83
CA PRO A 195 31.70 11.00 19.94
C PRO A 195 32.67 12.10 19.47
N LEU A 196 32.77 13.18 20.23
CA LEU A 196 33.85 14.17 20.08
C LEU A 196 35.21 13.44 20.08
N PRO A 197 36.17 13.81 19.21
CA PRO A 197 37.52 13.31 19.31
C PRO A 197 38.31 14.13 20.33
N GLU A 198 38.28 13.72 21.59
CA GLU A 198 39.28 14.09 22.61
C GLU A 198 39.40 12.85 23.50
N GLY A 199 40.52 12.21 23.77
CA GLY A 199 41.92 12.62 23.91
C GLY A 199 42.53 11.50 24.78
N GLY A 200 43.79 11.13 24.55
CA GLY A 200 44.40 9.89 25.05
C GLY A 200 44.19 9.56 26.54
N GLY A 201 43.91 8.29 26.83
CA GLY A 201 43.90 7.74 28.18
C GLY A 201 43.49 6.27 28.19
N SER A 202 44.44 5.38 28.50
CA SER A 202 44.30 3.93 28.60
C SER A 202 43.14 3.47 29.49
N GLY A 203 42.41 2.42 29.07
CA GLY A 203 41.51 1.70 29.99
C GLY A 203 40.51 0.74 29.36
N LEU A 204 40.98 -0.48 29.07
CA LEU A 204 40.27 -1.78 29.11
C LEU A 204 38.92 -2.00 28.39
N SER A 205 38.86 -3.19 27.80
CA SER A 205 37.94 -3.64 26.76
C SER A 205 36.83 -4.56 27.30
N ILE A 206 35.69 -4.50 26.60
CA ILE A 206 34.59 -5.48 26.39
C ILE A 206 33.76 -6.00 27.59
N THR A 207 32.43 -5.83 27.49
CA THR A 207 31.51 -6.97 27.30
C THR A 207 30.34 -6.55 26.40
N MET A 208 30.22 -7.23 25.25
CA MET A 208 29.01 -7.28 24.45
C MET A 208 28.01 -8.24 25.13
N GLY A 209 26.76 -7.81 25.25
CA GLY A 209 25.62 -8.63 25.64
C GLY A 209 24.52 -8.50 24.60
N GLN A 210 24.41 -9.52 23.75
CA GLN A 210 23.36 -9.73 22.76
C GLN A 210 21.95 -9.65 23.36
N GLY A 211 21.04 -9.01 22.63
CA GLY A 211 19.61 -8.98 22.94
C GLY A 211 18.81 -8.12 21.99
N GLY A 212 19.16 -8.12 20.69
CA GLY A 212 18.36 -7.46 19.65
C GLY A 212 17.08 -8.24 19.43
N GLN A 213 16.05 -7.98 20.25
CA GLN A 213 14.68 -8.27 19.86
C GLN A 213 14.26 -7.20 18.85
N PRO A 214 13.75 -7.57 17.66
CA PRO A 214 13.00 -6.64 16.85
C PRO A 214 11.82 -6.21 17.71
N ILE A 215 11.71 -4.91 17.99
CA ILE A 215 10.52 -4.36 18.60
C ILE A 215 9.42 -4.40 17.52
N ALA A 216 8.78 -5.57 17.40
CA ALA A 216 7.50 -5.70 16.74
C ALA A 216 6.47 -5.03 17.64
N HIS A 217 6.36 -3.70 17.54
CA HIS A 217 5.20 -3.02 18.09
C HIS A 217 3.97 -3.49 17.31
N PRO A 218 2.88 -3.89 17.99
CA PRO A 218 1.64 -4.21 17.33
C PRO A 218 1.12 -2.90 16.73
N ARG A 219 1.38 -2.69 15.44
CA ARG A 219 0.83 -1.57 14.70
C ARG A 219 -0.69 -1.73 14.79
N ARG A 220 -1.33 -0.83 15.52
CA ARG A 220 -2.76 -0.58 15.34
C ARG A 220 -2.88 0.09 13.97
N GLY A 221 -2.79 -0.71 12.93
CA GLY A 221 -2.72 -0.19 11.57
C GLY A 221 -4.07 0.38 11.16
N ARG A 222 -4.01 1.38 10.29
CA ARG A 222 -5.18 2.16 9.89
C ARG A 222 -6.14 1.33 9.07
N THR A 223 -7.43 1.60 9.26
CA THR A 223 -8.54 0.83 8.70
C THR A 223 -9.48 1.73 7.93
N TRP A 224 -10.35 1.16 7.10
CA TRP A 224 -11.39 1.92 6.39
C TRP A 224 -12.22 2.82 7.32
N ALA A 225 -12.46 2.35 8.55
CA ALA A 225 -13.28 3.04 9.54
C ALA A 225 -12.72 4.43 9.92
N ASP A 226 -11.42 4.65 9.75
CA ASP A 226 -10.74 5.91 10.12
C ASP A 226 -11.02 7.04 9.11
N HIS A 227 -11.60 6.73 7.94
CA HIS A 227 -11.88 7.67 6.84
C HIS A 227 -13.39 7.84 6.57
N LYS A 228 -14.24 7.67 7.58
CA LYS A 228 -15.71 7.87 7.49
C LYS A 228 -16.14 9.28 7.86
#